data_AF-A0A6I4JRC5-F1
#
_entry.id   AF-A0A6I4JRC5-F1
#
_cell.length_a   1.000
_cell.length_b   1.000
_cell.length_c   1.000
_cell.angle_alpha   90.00
_cell.angle_beta   90.00
_cell.angle_gamma   90.00
#
_symmetry.space_group_name_H-M   'P 1'
#
loop_
_entity.id
_entity.type
_entity.pdbx_description
1 polymer ?
#
loop_
_entity_poly.entity_id
_entity_poly.type
_entity_poly.pdbx_seq_one_letter_code
_entity_poly.pdbx_strand_id
1 'polypeptide(L)'
;MNPRPTPSPFSPFTIGPLTLKNRFIKSATNEGMSVQGVPSRQLVKLHSDLVAGGIALTTVAYCAVSLDGRTLPNQLTLTQASLPHFKALTDGVHASGGLASAQITHGGCFTFIRERSTKRPLSASGGFNKIGLMSGMLLKQAMNEGDMQQVVRDFAQGARLARQAGFDAVEIHMGHGYLLSQFISPMYNKRRDQYGGSLENRLRFPRRVLRAVLDAVGQDMAVICKYSVTEGVRAGNSAEDGAQIARMLEDEGAHLLVLSAGMNAESITTMFGSSFPKENRVQQKNKIIALAMAIQRRKEPTVEFRELYLLEHARKVRAAVKMPLAYLGGAKSLASIETLMAEGFDLVAMGRVLLAENDYVNKLETGVSRDSICTACNRCVAMMYTPGGTSCVLGKPGDAEMNSQPAGGR
;
A
#
# COMPACT_ATOMS: atom_id res chain seq x y z
N MET A 1 -10.27 -4.83 37.31
CA MET A 1 -10.65 -5.42 36.01
C MET A 1 -9.55 -6.40 35.64
N ASN A 2 -9.86 -7.69 35.44
CA ASN A 2 -8.86 -8.63 34.95
C ASN A 2 -8.37 -8.15 33.57
N PRO A 3 -7.04 -8.09 33.32
CA PRO A 3 -6.55 -7.78 31.99
C PRO A 3 -7.14 -8.80 31.01
N ARG A 4 -7.68 -8.33 29.88
CA ARG A 4 -8.10 -9.24 28.80
C ARG A 4 -6.89 -10.10 28.42
N PRO A 5 -7.07 -11.42 28.25
CA PRO A 5 -5.98 -12.27 27.78
C PRO A 5 -5.50 -11.77 26.41
N THR A 6 -4.20 -11.62 26.26
CA THR A 6 -3.57 -11.22 24.99
C THR A 6 -3.89 -12.27 23.91
N PRO A 7 -4.46 -11.88 22.77
CA PRO A 7 -4.78 -12.84 21.71
C PRO A 7 -3.50 -13.41 21.09
N SER A 8 -3.52 -14.69 20.73
CA SER A 8 -2.44 -15.30 19.96
C SER A 8 -2.42 -14.73 18.53
N PRO A 9 -1.25 -14.40 17.96
CA PRO A 9 -1.16 -13.96 16.56
C PRO A 9 -1.57 -15.07 15.55
N PHE A 10 -1.57 -16.34 15.98
CA PHE A 10 -1.99 -17.49 15.17
C PHE A 10 -3.49 -17.81 15.28
N SER A 11 -4.23 -17.09 16.13
CA SER A 11 -5.68 -17.29 16.26
C SER A 11 -6.45 -16.64 15.10
N PRO A 12 -7.60 -17.21 14.69
CA PRO A 12 -8.47 -16.59 13.68
C PRO A 12 -8.93 -15.18 14.06
N PHE A 13 -9.23 -14.37 13.04
CA PHE A 13 -9.76 -13.02 13.24
C PHE A 13 -10.69 -12.59 12.10
N THR A 14 -11.74 -11.84 12.42
CA THR A 14 -12.77 -11.41 11.44
C THR A 14 -12.59 -9.95 11.04
N ILE A 15 -12.63 -9.67 9.74
CA ILE A 15 -12.66 -8.32 9.17
C ILE A 15 -13.81 -8.19 8.17
N GLY A 16 -14.83 -7.39 8.51
CA GLY A 16 -16.06 -7.34 7.71
C GLY A 16 -16.67 -8.73 7.53
N PRO A 17 -16.95 -9.19 6.30
CA PRO A 17 -17.51 -10.52 6.05
C PRO A 17 -16.47 -11.66 6.09
N LEU A 18 -15.17 -11.36 6.21
CA LEU A 18 -14.11 -12.36 6.08
C LEU A 18 -13.66 -12.89 7.44
N THR A 19 -13.43 -14.20 7.52
CA THR A 19 -12.71 -14.83 8.64
C THR A 19 -11.33 -15.26 8.18
N LEU A 20 -10.31 -14.66 8.78
CA LEU A 20 -8.91 -14.97 8.54
C LEU A 20 -8.47 -16.15 9.41
N LYS A 21 -7.67 -17.06 8.86
CA LYS A 21 -7.12 -18.22 9.61
C LYS A 21 -6.15 -17.82 10.73
N ASN A 22 -5.50 -16.67 10.61
CA ASN A 22 -4.62 -16.07 11.61
C ASN A 22 -4.54 -14.54 11.42
N ARG A 23 -3.72 -13.87 12.21
CA ARG A 23 -3.61 -12.39 12.26
C ARG A 23 -2.50 -11.84 11.37
N PHE A 24 -1.96 -12.63 10.44
CA PHE A 24 -0.87 -12.21 9.55
C PHE A 24 -1.38 -11.88 8.15
N ILE A 25 -1.11 -10.66 7.69
CA ILE A 25 -1.46 -10.21 6.34
C ILE A 25 -0.23 -9.71 5.59
N LYS A 26 -0.17 -9.96 4.29
CA LYS A 26 0.84 -9.33 3.43
C LYS A 26 0.35 -7.95 3.03
N SER A 27 1.05 -6.91 3.45
CA SER A 27 0.83 -5.53 3.01
C SER A 27 1.15 -5.40 1.52
N ALA A 28 0.40 -4.57 0.81
CA ALA A 28 0.72 -4.17 -0.55
C ALA A 28 2.12 -3.50 -0.63
N THR A 29 2.91 -3.95 -1.60
CA THR A 29 4.28 -3.50 -1.93
C THR A 29 4.49 -3.68 -3.42
N ASN A 30 5.02 -2.70 -4.16
CA ASN A 30 5.22 -2.86 -5.62
C ASN A 30 6.10 -4.08 -5.97
N GLU A 31 5.49 -5.09 -6.59
CA GLU A 31 6.11 -6.37 -6.91
C GLU A 31 6.88 -6.33 -8.24
N GLY A 32 6.57 -5.39 -9.15
CA GLY A 32 7.20 -5.35 -10.47
C GLY A 32 6.90 -6.58 -11.35
N MET A 33 5.84 -7.33 -11.01
CA MET A 33 5.47 -8.59 -11.67
C MET A 33 4.19 -8.45 -12.50
N SER A 34 4.17 -7.45 -13.38
CA SER A 34 2.96 -6.96 -14.03
C SER A 34 3.14 -6.76 -15.54
N VAL A 35 3.53 -7.83 -16.23
CA VAL A 35 3.75 -7.80 -17.69
C VAL A 35 2.52 -7.26 -18.42
N GLN A 36 2.73 -6.29 -19.33
CA GLN A 36 1.64 -5.64 -20.09
C GLN A 36 0.51 -5.03 -19.22
N GLY A 37 0.77 -4.74 -17.94
CA GLY A 37 -0.24 -4.19 -17.03
C GLY A 37 -1.25 -5.22 -16.48
N VAL A 38 -0.94 -6.52 -16.60
CA VAL A 38 -1.72 -7.63 -16.01
C VAL A 38 -0.85 -8.49 -15.10
N PRO A 39 -1.42 -9.28 -14.17
CA PRO A 39 -0.66 -10.22 -13.36
C PRO A 39 0.18 -11.17 -14.23
N SER A 40 1.45 -11.35 -13.90
CA SER A 40 2.30 -12.39 -14.49
C SER A 40 2.14 -13.73 -13.76
N ARG A 41 2.61 -14.83 -14.37
CA ARG A 41 2.67 -16.14 -13.69
C ARG A 41 3.55 -16.09 -12.43
N GLN A 42 4.61 -15.29 -12.45
CA GLN A 42 5.47 -15.07 -11.29
C GLN A 42 4.73 -14.37 -10.14
N LEU A 43 3.82 -13.43 -10.46
CA LEU A 43 2.99 -12.79 -9.44
C LEU A 43 2.02 -13.78 -8.78
N VAL A 44 1.37 -14.65 -9.58
CA VAL A 44 0.54 -15.73 -9.05
C VAL A 44 1.34 -16.60 -8.10
N LYS A 45 2.52 -17.07 -8.55
CA LYS A 45 3.40 -17.91 -7.74
C LYS A 45 3.77 -17.24 -6.41
N LEU A 46 4.20 -15.98 -6.44
CA LEU A 46 4.57 -15.25 -5.22
C LEU A 46 3.41 -15.23 -4.23
N HIS A 47 2.21 -14.85 -4.67
CA HIS A 47 1.05 -14.74 -3.80
C HIS A 47 0.56 -16.10 -3.28
N SER A 48 0.59 -17.15 -4.10
CA SER A 48 0.30 -18.53 -3.70
C SER A 48 1.31 -19.06 -2.67
N ASP A 49 2.61 -18.80 -2.88
CA ASP A 49 3.69 -19.23 -1.97
C ASP A 49 3.54 -18.55 -0.59
N LEU A 50 3.21 -17.26 -0.55
CA LEU A 50 3.03 -16.51 0.70
C LEU A 50 1.87 -17.07 1.54
N VAL A 51 0.79 -17.47 0.87
CA VAL A 51 -0.38 -18.05 1.54
C VAL A 51 -0.11 -19.48 2.00
N ALA A 52 0.58 -20.28 1.19
CA ALA A 52 1.07 -21.61 1.59
C ALA A 52 2.06 -21.50 2.77
N GLY A 53 2.82 -20.40 2.83
CA GLY A 53 3.73 -20.04 3.91
C GLY A 53 3.08 -19.48 5.19
N GLY A 54 1.74 -19.45 5.24
CA GLY A 54 0.98 -19.16 6.45
C GLY A 54 0.23 -17.83 6.46
N ILE A 55 0.38 -16.96 5.45
CA ILE A 55 -0.37 -15.70 5.39
C ILE A 55 -1.87 -15.96 5.21
N ALA A 56 -2.70 -15.27 5.99
CA ALA A 56 -4.16 -15.40 5.90
C ALA A 56 -4.77 -14.58 4.76
N LEU A 57 -4.31 -13.34 4.58
CA LEU A 57 -4.76 -12.44 3.51
C LEU A 57 -3.54 -11.81 2.83
N THR A 58 -3.46 -11.93 1.51
CA THR A 58 -2.39 -11.31 0.74
C THR A 58 -2.88 -10.14 -0.12
N THR A 59 -2.31 -8.95 0.08
CA THR A 59 -2.67 -7.76 -0.71
C THR A 59 -1.77 -7.58 -1.93
N VAL A 60 -2.36 -7.56 -3.13
CA VAL A 60 -1.71 -7.34 -4.43
C VAL A 60 -1.57 -5.84 -4.71
N ALA A 61 -0.38 -5.39 -5.09
CA ALA A 61 -0.09 -4.00 -5.43
C ALA A 61 0.36 -3.83 -6.90
N TYR A 62 0.24 -2.67 -7.52
CA TYR A 62 -0.78 -1.64 -7.31
C TYR A 62 -1.84 -1.80 -8.39
N CYS A 63 -3.10 -2.01 -8.04
CA CYS A 63 -4.18 -2.15 -9.02
C CYS A 63 -4.76 -0.75 -9.36
N ALA A 64 -4.31 -0.16 -10.46
CA ALA A 64 -4.86 1.11 -10.94
C ALA A 64 -6.33 0.96 -11.32
N VAL A 65 -7.17 1.90 -10.88
CA VAL A 65 -8.62 1.90 -11.17
C VAL A 65 -8.96 2.49 -12.54
N SER A 66 -8.00 3.14 -13.18
CA SER A 66 -8.12 3.69 -14.53
C SER A 66 -6.73 3.81 -15.17
N LEU A 67 -6.69 3.97 -16.51
CA LEU A 67 -5.44 4.14 -17.24
C LEU A 67 -4.67 5.40 -16.81
N ASP A 68 -5.39 6.48 -16.52
CA ASP A 68 -4.83 7.76 -16.03
C ASP A 68 -4.41 7.68 -14.55
N GLY A 69 -4.97 6.72 -13.80
CA GLY A 69 -4.62 6.43 -12.42
C GLY A 69 -3.30 5.68 -12.23
N ARG A 70 -2.66 5.23 -13.32
CA ARG A 70 -1.38 4.53 -13.24
C ARG A 70 -0.22 5.45 -12.86
N THR A 71 0.74 4.90 -12.14
CA THR A 71 2.00 5.57 -11.78
C THR A 71 3.17 5.14 -12.65
N LEU A 72 3.20 3.87 -13.05
CA LEU A 72 4.23 3.24 -13.87
C LEU A 72 3.59 2.63 -15.13
N PRO A 73 4.28 2.60 -16.28
CA PRO A 73 3.70 2.11 -17.55
C PRO A 73 3.05 0.72 -17.46
N ASN A 74 3.77 -0.23 -16.83
CA ASN A 74 3.35 -1.62 -16.70
C ASN A 74 2.58 -1.88 -15.39
N GLN A 75 2.10 -0.85 -14.68
CA GLN A 75 1.34 -1.07 -13.46
C GLN A 75 0.05 -1.87 -13.74
N LEU A 76 -0.29 -2.81 -12.85
CA LEU A 76 -1.55 -3.55 -12.91
C LEU A 76 -2.73 -2.59 -13.05
N THR A 77 -3.65 -2.86 -13.98
CA THR A 77 -4.83 -2.03 -14.20
C THR A 77 -6.09 -2.89 -14.23
N LEU A 78 -7.08 -2.53 -13.42
CA LEU A 78 -8.36 -3.23 -13.38
C LEU A 78 -9.23 -2.78 -14.56
N THR A 79 -9.41 -3.68 -15.51
CA THR A 79 -10.25 -3.50 -16.71
C THR A 79 -10.97 -4.81 -16.99
N GLN A 80 -12.00 -4.78 -17.84
CA GLN A 80 -12.66 -6.01 -18.26
C GLN A 80 -11.68 -7.01 -18.92
N ALA A 81 -10.74 -6.50 -19.72
CA ALA A 81 -9.75 -7.30 -20.43
C ALA A 81 -8.73 -7.96 -19.50
N SER A 82 -8.43 -7.35 -18.35
CA SER A 82 -7.44 -7.89 -17.40
C SER A 82 -8.03 -8.91 -16.41
N LEU A 83 -9.35 -9.04 -16.32
CA LEU A 83 -10.03 -9.94 -15.38
C LEU A 83 -9.55 -11.40 -15.43
N PRO A 84 -9.34 -12.05 -16.59
CA PRO A 84 -8.88 -13.44 -16.61
C PRO A 84 -7.53 -13.64 -15.91
N HIS A 85 -6.63 -12.65 -15.99
CA HIS A 85 -5.32 -12.73 -15.35
C HIS A 85 -5.40 -12.48 -13.84
N PHE A 86 -6.27 -11.57 -13.39
CA PHE A 86 -6.54 -11.42 -11.96
C PHE A 86 -7.25 -12.64 -11.37
N LYS A 87 -8.17 -13.26 -12.11
CA LYS A 87 -8.80 -14.51 -11.71
C LYS A 87 -7.80 -15.66 -11.55
N ALA A 88 -6.84 -15.78 -12.46
CA ALA A 88 -5.77 -16.77 -12.31
C ALA A 88 -4.94 -16.55 -11.02
N LEU A 89 -4.74 -15.29 -10.62
CA LEU A 89 -4.07 -14.96 -9.36
C LEU A 89 -4.90 -15.34 -8.14
N THR A 90 -6.17 -14.96 -8.10
CA THR A 90 -7.06 -15.24 -6.96
C THR A 90 -7.33 -16.74 -6.82
N ASP A 91 -7.56 -17.44 -7.93
CA ASP A 91 -7.71 -18.91 -7.95
C ASP A 91 -6.45 -19.59 -7.38
N GLY A 92 -5.25 -19.12 -7.74
CA GLY A 92 -3.99 -19.62 -7.18
C GLY A 92 -3.83 -19.33 -5.69
N VAL A 93 -4.33 -18.19 -5.20
CA VAL A 93 -4.32 -17.84 -3.77
C VAL A 93 -5.29 -18.71 -2.98
N HIS A 94 -6.51 -18.90 -3.49
CA HIS A 94 -7.54 -19.72 -2.86
C HIS A 94 -7.15 -21.20 -2.83
N ALA A 95 -6.51 -21.71 -3.90
CA ALA A 95 -5.97 -23.07 -3.95
C ALA A 95 -4.89 -23.30 -2.87
N SER A 96 -4.16 -22.27 -2.47
CA SER A 96 -3.20 -22.32 -1.35
C SER A 96 -3.86 -22.16 0.04
N GLY A 97 -5.18 -21.97 0.13
CA GLY A 97 -5.91 -21.90 1.39
C GLY A 97 -5.81 -20.55 2.12
N GLY A 98 -5.88 -19.45 1.39
CA GLY A 98 -5.95 -18.10 1.97
C GLY A 98 -6.72 -17.14 1.07
N LEU A 99 -6.75 -15.87 1.45
CA LEU A 99 -7.59 -14.85 0.83
C LEU A 99 -6.74 -13.83 0.07
N ALA A 100 -7.35 -13.17 -0.93
CA ALA A 100 -6.71 -12.15 -1.75
C ALA A 100 -7.34 -10.77 -1.52
N SER A 101 -6.50 -9.74 -1.41
CA SER A 101 -6.92 -8.34 -1.40
C SER A 101 -6.33 -7.58 -2.59
N ALA A 102 -7.12 -6.76 -3.29
CA ALA A 102 -6.61 -5.86 -4.33
C ALA A 102 -6.38 -4.47 -3.76
N GLN A 103 -5.12 -3.98 -3.75
CA GLN A 103 -4.90 -2.56 -3.43
C GLN A 103 -5.27 -1.69 -4.63
N ILE A 104 -6.46 -1.08 -4.58
CA ILE A 104 -6.96 -0.18 -5.60
C ILE A 104 -6.42 1.24 -5.40
N THR A 105 -5.92 1.84 -6.47
CA THR A 105 -5.19 3.11 -6.38
C THR A 105 -5.38 4.03 -7.59
N HIS A 106 -5.07 5.30 -7.37
CA HIS A 106 -4.91 6.33 -8.40
C HIS A 106 -3.70 7.20 -8.06
N GLY A 107 -2.76 7.35 -8.99
CA GLY A 107 -1.49 8.08 -8.83
C GLY A 107 -1.64 9.58 -8.58
N GLY A 108 -2.69 10.18 -9.14
CA GLY A 108 -2.84 11.64 -9.15
C GLY A 108 -1.64 12.27 -9.84
N CYS A 109 -0.96 13.23 -9.18
CA CYS A 109 0.26 13.82 -9.73
C CYS A 109 1.54 13.00 -9.53
N PHE A 110 1.47 11.90 -8.75
CA PHE A 110 2.56 10.94 -8.62
C PHE A 110 2.47 9.91 -9.76
N THR A 111 2.84 10.33 -10.96
CA THR A 111 2.79 9.50 -12.17
C THR A 111 3.99 9.80 -13.05
N PHE A 112 4.50 8.78 -13.74
CA PHE A 112 5.64 8.86 -14.65
C PHE A 112 5.27 8.62 -16.11
N ILE A 113 3.98 8.43 -16.39
CA ILE A 113 3.43 8.15 -17.72
C ILE A 113 3.07 9.48 -18.38
N ARG A 114 3.32 9.69 -19.68
CA ARG A 114 2.94 10.95 -20.34
C ARG A 114 1.61 10.85 -21.06
N GLU A 115 1.30 9.66 -21.56
CA GLU A 115 0.08 9.28 -22.25
C GLU A 115 -1.07 9.24 -21.25
N ARG A 116 -2.11 10.04 -21.51
CA ARG A 116 -3.26 10.21 -20.61
C ARG A 116 -4.41 10.89 -21.33
N SER A 117 -5.62 10.70 -20.82
CA SER A 117 -6.82 11.37 -21.34
C SER A 117 -6.89 12.84 -20.93
N THR A 118 -6.36 13.19 -19.75
CA THR A 118 -6.35 14.58 -19.26
C THR A 118 -5.16 15.38 -19.78
N LYS A 119 -5.31 16.69 -19.97
CA LYS A 119 -4.19 17.56 -20.39
C LYS A 119 -3.01 17.55 -19.42
N ARG A 120 -3.28 17.35 -18.13
CA ARG A 120 -2.30 17.36 -17.03
C ARG A 120 -2.70 16.32 -15.99
N PRO A 121 -1.74 15.75 -15.24
CA PRO A 121 -2.06 14.86 -14.14
C PRO A 121 -2.92 15.58 -13.09
N LEU A 122 -3.90 14.85 -12.56
CA LEU A 122 -4.87 15.34 -11.57
C LEU A 122 -4.26 15.38 -10.17
N SER A 123 -4.68 16.36 -9.36
CA SER A 123 -4.33 16.45 -7.94
C SER A 123 -5.37 17.28 -7.20
N ALA A 124 -5.27 17.32 -5.87
CA ALA A 124 -6.12 18.19 -5.05
C ALA A 124 -5.97 19.67 -5.41
N SER A 125 -4.77 20.10 -5.81
CA SER A 125 -4.46 21.48 -6.21
C SER A 125 -3.63 21.53 -7.49
N GLY A 126 -3.75 22.63 -8.24
CA GLY A 126 -3.06 22.82 -9.51
C GLY A 126 -1.66 23.41 -9.35
N GLY A 127 -1.05 23.77 -10.49
CA GLY A 127 0.22 24.49 -10.53
C GLY A 127 1.42 23.58 -10.72
N PHE A 128 2.58 23.98 -10.16
CA PHE A 128 3.84 23.26 -10.35
C PHE A 128 3.80 21.83 -9.79
N ASN A 129 4.24 20.85 -10.57
CA ASN A 129 4.35 19.45 -10.18
C ASN A 129 5.81 19.07 -9.93
N LYS A 130 6.23 19.11 -8.66
CA LYS A 130 7.58 18.75 -8.24
C LYS A 130 7.95 17.31 -8.62
N ILE A 131 7.03 16.36 -8.44
CA ILE A 131 7.25 14.94 -8.77
C ILE A 131 7.41 14.76 -10.28
N GLY A 132 6.59 15.47 -11.04
CA GLY A 132 6.60 15.42 -12.50
C GLY A 132 7.87 15.99 -13.14
N LEU A 133 8.77 16.62 -12.39
CA LEU A 133 10.06 17.07 -12.91
C LEU A 133 10.88 15.92 -13.52
N MET A 134 10.82 14.73 -12.93
CA MET A 134 11.55 13.55 -13.41
C MET A 134 10.98 12.95 -14.70
N SER A 135 9.69 13.19 -14.98
CA SER A 135 8.97 12.71 -16.17
C SER A 135 8.63 13.83 -17.17
N GLY A 136 9.14 15.04 -16.94
CA GLY A 136 8.87 16.22 -17.77
C GLY A 136 7.40 16.67 -17.73
N MET A 137 6.64 16.31 -16.70
CA MET A 137 5.27 16.74 -16.44
C MET A 137 5.24 17.86 -15.41
N LEU A 138 5.67 19.06 -15.81
CA LEU A 138 5.95 20.19 -14.91
C LEU A 138 4.71 20.79 -14.23
N LEU A 139 3.51 20.50 -14.74
CA LEU A 139 2.26 21.08 -14.24
C LEU A 139 1.26 19.98 -13.89
N LYS A 140 0.46 20.24 -12.85
CA LYS A 140 -0.69 19.43 -12.43
C LYS A 140 -1.96 20.27 -12.44
N GLN A 141 -3.10 19.61 -12.59
CA GLN A 141 -4.42 20.24 -12.60
C GLN A 141 -5.13 20.02 -11.25
N ALA A 142 -5.78 21.07 -10.74
CA ALA A 142 -6.72 20.93 -9.64
C ALA A 142 -7.98 20.22 -10.13
N MET A 143 -8.38 19.16 -9.45
CA MET A 143 -9.64 18.48 -9.77
C MET A 143 -10.84 19.39 -9.51
N ASN A 144 -11.75 19.46 -10.47
CA ASN A 144 -13.08 20.01 -10.26
C ASN A 144 -14.06 18.91 -9.76
N GLU A 145 -15.32 19.26 -9.52
CA GLU A 145 -16.33 18.31 -9.04
C GLU A 145 -16.57 17.15 -10.02
N GLY A 146 -16.56 17.41 -11.33
CA GLY A 146 -16.71 16.38 -12.35
C GLY A 146 -15.52 15.40 -12.39
N ASP A 147 -14.29 15.92 -12.24
CA ASP A 147 -13.08 15.09 -12.11
C ASP A 147 -13.19 14.19 -10.86
N MET A 148 -13.62 14.75 -9.72
CA MET A 148 -13.82 13.99 -8.48
C MET A 148 -14.92 12.94 -8.64
N GLN A 149 -16.02 13.26 -9.31
CA GLN A 149 -17.10 12.31 -9.57
C GLN A 149 -16.64 11.16 -10.47
N GLN A 150 -15.83 11.44 -11.50
CA GLN A 150 -15.26 10.40 -12.35
C GLN A 150 -14.33 9.48 -11.56
N VAL A 151 -13.44 10.03 -10.74
CA VAL A 151 -12.54 9.21 -9.91
C VAL A 151 -13.34 8.35 -8.93
N VAL A 152 -14.40 8.88 -8.31
CA VAL A 152 -15.30 8.08 -7.45
C VAL A 152 -15.89 6.89 -8.23
N ARG A 153 -16.35 7.12 -9.47
CA ARG A 153 -16.85 6.04 -10.35
C ARG A 153 -15.76 5.03 -10.68
N ASP A 154 -14.55 5.49 -10.97
CA ASP A 154 -13.42 4.61 -11.30
C ASP A 154 -13.07 3.70 -10.11
N PHE A 155 -12.99 4.24 -8.89
CA PHE A 155 -12.74 3.42 -7.69
C PHE A 155 -13.86 2.40 -7.44
N ALA A 156 -15.13 2.81 -7.55
CA ALA A 156 -16.26 1.90 -7.42
C ALA A 156 -16.23 0.79 -8.50
N GLN A 157 -15.93 1.15 -9.75
CA GLN A 157 -15.80 0.19 -10.85
C GLN A 157 -14.62 -0.75 -10.65
N GLY A 158 -13.46 -0.24 -10.23
CA GLY A 158 -12.30 -1.05 -9.87
C GLY A 158 -12.62 -2.06 -8.78
N ALA A 159 -13.39 -1.67 -7.77
CA ALA A 159 -13.84 -2.59 -6.71
C ALA A 159 -14.79 -3.67 -7.25
N ARG A 160 -15.73 -3.34 -8.15
CA ARG A 160 -16.59 -4.34 -8.82
C ARG A 160 -15.78 -5.32 -9.66
N LEU A 161 -14.78 -4.84 -10.39
CA LEU A 161 -13.89 -5.67 -11.20
C LEU A 161 -13.03 -6.58 -10.31
N ALA A 162 -12.52 -6.07 -9.19
CA ALA A 162 -11.82 -6.90 -8.20
C ALA A 162 -12.72 -8.02 -7.67
N ARG A 163 -13.98 -7.71 -7.33
CA ARG A 163 -14.97 -8.72 -6.94
C ARG A 163 -15.18 -9.78 -8.02
N GLN A 164 -15.37 -9.36 -9.28
CA GLN A 164 -15.56 -10.26 -10.41
C GLN A 164 -14.33 -11.15 -10.67
N ALA A 165 -13.14 -10.64 -10.37
CA ALA A 165 -11.91 -11.41 -10.44
C ALA A 165 -11.71 -12.36 -9.24
N GLY A 166 -12.61 -12.39 -8.26
CA GLY A 166 -12.50 -13.29 -7.10
C GLY A 166 -11.63 -12.77 -5.96
N PHE A 167 -11.36 -11.47 -5.88
CA PHE A 167 -10.77 -10.92 -4.66
C PHE A 167 -11.78 -10.95 -3.51
N ASP A 168 -11.31 -11.24 -2.30
CA ASP A 168 -12.11 -11.27 -1.07
C ASP A 168 -12.18 -9.89 -0.40
N ALA A 169 -11.18 -9.06 -0.64
CA ALA A 169 -11.09 -7.70 -0.13
C ALA A 169 -10.57 -6.71 -1.18
N VAL A 170 -10.89 -5.43 -0.96
CA VAL A 170 -10.20 -4.31 -1.60
C VAL A 170 -9.53 -3.45 -0.54
N GLU A 171 -8.30 -3.03 -0.81
CA GLU A 171 -7.58 -2.05 -0.01
C GLU A 171 -7.54 -0.71 -0.76
N ILE A 172 -8.23 0.30 -0.24
CA ILE A 172 -8.20 1.66 -0.80
C ILE A 172 -6.91 2.34 -0.36
N HIS A 173 -6.08 2.73 -1.33
CA HIS A 173 -4.82 3.39 -1.02
C HIS A 173 -5.00 4.90 -0.76
N MET A 174 -4.88 5.30 0.52
CA MET A 174 -5.01 6.68 1.01
C MET A 174 -3.70 7.27 1.57
N GLY A 175 -2.55 6.70 1.23
CA GLY A 175 -1.25 7.09 1.79
C GLY A 175 -0.21 7.50 0.75
N HIS A 176 1.00 7.77 1.21
CA HIS A 176 2.25 7.86 0.44
C HIS A 176 2.33 8.88 -0.71
N GLY A 177 1.43 9.85 -0.78
CA GLY A 177 1.41 10.87 -1.85
C GLY A 177 0.68 10.44 -3.13
N TYR A 178 -0.08 9.34 -3.11
CA TYR A 178 -1.05 9.02 -4.17
C TYR A 178 -2.28 9.95 -4.11
N LEU A 179 -3.21 9.85 -5.04
CA LEU A 179 -4.27 10.86 -5.22
C LEU A 179 -5.06 11.16 -3.94
N LEU A 180 -5.54 10.14 -3.24
CA LEU A 180 -6.32 10.37 -2.01
C LEU A 180 -5.45 10.99 -0.91
N SER A 181 -4.19 10.57 -0.80
CA SER A 181 -3.19 11.22 0.08
C SER A 181 -2.91 12.67 -0.32
N GLN A 182 -2.98 13.04 -1.61
CA GLN A 182 -2.83 14.42 -2.06
C GLN A 182 -3.99 15.32 -1.61
N PHE A 183 -5.19 14.76 -1.40
CA PHE A 183 -6.30 15.48 -0.77
C PHE A 183 -6.13 15.55 0.75
N ILE A 184 -5.72 14.44 1.37
CA ILE A 184 -5.54 14.35 2.82
C ILE A 184 -4.38 15.21 3.30
N SER A 185 -3.29 15.34 2.55
CA SER A 185 -2.08 16.06 3.00
C SER A 185 -2.25 17.57 2.91
N PRO A 186 -1.92 18.33 3.98
CA PRO A 186 -1.94 19.79 3.92
C PRO A 186 -0.79 20.33 3.07
N MET A 187 0.23 19.53 2.72
CA MET A 187 1.29 19.92 1.78
C MET A 187 0.78 19.99 0.34
N TYR A 188 -0.04 19.03 -0.06
CA TYR A 188 -0.54 18.90 -1.43
C TYR A 188 -1.85 19.65 -1.64
N ASN A 189 -2.73 19.65 -0.64
CA ASN A 189 -4.04 20.27 -0.72
C ASN A 189 -4.01 21.72 -0.22
N LYS A 190 -4.03 22.67 -1.16
CA LYS A 190 -4.10 24.11 -0.92
C LYS A 190 -5.45 24.70 -1.32
N ARG A 191 -6.49 23.87 -1.45
CA ARG A 191 -7.83 24.31 -1.83
C ARG A 191 -8.42 25.22 -0.75
N ARG A 192 -9.28 26.14 -1.18
CA ARG A 192 -10.03 27.08 -0.33
C ARG A 192 -11.55 26.80 -0.33
N ASP A 193 -11.96 25.71 -1.00
CA ASP A 193 -13.34 25.24 -1.01
C ASP A 193 -13.58 24.17 0.08
N GLN A 194 -14.74 23.52 0.04
CA GLN A 194 -15.13 22.47 1.00
C GLN A 194 -14.26 21.21 0.98
N TYR A 195 -13.25 21.13 0.10
CA TYR A 195 -12.31 20.02 0.01
C TYR A 195 -10.90 20.38 0.51
N GLY A 196 -10.71 21.58 1.09
CA GLY A 196 -9.43 22.02 1.65
C GLY A 196 -9.54 22.71 3.01
N GLY A 197 -8.39 23.08 3.59
CA GLY A 197 -8.31 23.68 4.92
C GLY A 197 -8.34 22.62 6.03
N SER A 198 -9.46 22.53 6.76
CA SER A 198 -9.61 21.59 7.87
C SER A 198 -9.35 20.14 7.46
N LEU A 199 -8.96 19.30 8.42
CA LEU A 199 -8.78 17.86 8.16
C LEU A 199 -10.07 17.21 7.64
N GLU A 200 -11.23 17.59 8.20
CA GLU A 200 -12.55 17.13 7.75
C GLU A 200 -12.79 17.42 6.26
N ASN A 201 -12.53 18.66 5.82
CA ASN A 201 -12.68 19.05 4.42
C ASN A 201 -11.69 18.30 3.52
N ARG A 202 -10.44 18.16 3.96
CA ARG A 202 -9.41 17.40 3.24
C ARG A 202 -9.77 15.91 3.09
N LEU A 203 -10.49 15.34 4.05
CA LEU A 203 -10.99 13.95 4.00
C LEU A 203 -12.32 13.79 3.28
N ARG A 204 -13.05 14.88 2.97
CA ARG A 204 -14.36 14.83 2.33
C ARG A 204 -14.36 14.04 1.02
N PHE A 205 -13.36 14.25 0.15
CA PHE A 205 -13.23 13.48 -1.09
C PHE A 205 -12.81 12.01 -0.86
N PRO A 206 -11.74 11.70 -0.09
CA PRO A 206 -11.40 10.32 0.27
C PRO A 206 -12.56 9.51 0.88
N ARG A 207 -13.37 10.13 1.76
CA ARG A 207 -14.55 9.50 2.36
C ARG A 207 -15.64 9.20 1.34
N ARG A 208 -15.88 10.09 0.37
CA ARG A 208 -16.78 9.81 -0.77
C ARG A 208 -16.33 8.59 -1.57
N VAL A 209 -15.02 8.43 -1.78
CA VAL A 209 -14.46 7.24 -2.44
C VAL A 209 -14.68 5.99 -1.60
N LEU A 210 -14.41 6.04 -0.29
CA LEU A 210 -14.67 4.92 0.62
C LEU A 210 -16.14 4.50 0.60
N ARG A 211 -17.08 5.46 0.73
CA ARG A 211 -18.52 5.18 0.66
C ARG A 211 -18.91 4.50 -0.64
N ALA A 212 -18.48 5.04 -1.78
CA ALA A 212 -18.80 4.47 -3.09
C ALA A 212 -18.21 3.07 -3.29
N VAL A 213 -17.03 2.77 -2.71
CA VAL A 213 -16.44 1.43 -2.74
C VAL A 213 -17.22 0.47 -1.85
N LEU A 214 -17.58 0.87 -0.63
CA LEU A 214 -18.44 0.09 0.28
C LEU A 214 -19.77 -0.27 -0.42
N ASP A 215 -20.44 0.71 -1.03
CA ASP A 215 -21.68 0.50 -1.78
C ASP A 215 -21.48 -0.43 -2.98
N ALA A 216 -20.34 -0.34 -3.66
CA ALA A 216 -20.05 -1.13 -4.86
C ALA A 216 -19.78 -2.61 -4.57
N VAL A 217 -19.16 -2.92 -3.42
CA VAL A 217 -18.88 -4.32 -3.03
C VAL A 217 -19.98 -4.96 -2.20
N GLY A 218 -20.83 -4.16 -1.53
CA GLY A 218 -21.90 -4.65 -0.68
C GLY A 218 -21.36 -5.36 0.56
N GLN A 219 -22.00 -6.48 0.93
CA GLN A 219 -21.62 -7.28 2.10
C GLN A 219 -20.71 -8.47 1.74
N ASP A 220 -20.31 -8.60 0.47
CA ASP A 220 -19.60 -9.79 -0.03
C ASP A 220 -18.07 -9.67 0.09
N MET A 221 -17.54 -8.45 0.31
CA MET A 221 -16.10 -8.21 0.41
C MET A 221 -15.74 -7.29 1.56
N ALA A 222 -14.56 -7.49 2.13
CA ALA A 222 -13.98 -6.53 3.06
C ALA A 222 -13.43 -5.30 2.32
N VAL A 223 -13.57 -4.13 2.96
CA VAL A 223 -13.02 -2.85 2.50
C VAL A 223 -12.01 -2.35 3.51
N ILE A 224 -10.75 -2.37 3.12
CA ILE A 224 -9.59 -2.01 3.92
C ILE A 224 -9.13 -0.61 3.50
N CYS A 225 -8.68 0.22 4.44
CA CYS A 225 -8.03 1.50 4.10
C CYS A 225 -6.58 1.49 4.57
N LYS A 226 -5.66 1.78 3.65
CA LYS A 226 -4.24 1.98 3.98
C LYS A 226 -3.88 3.44 3.87
N TYR A 227 -3.52 4.06 4.98
CA TYR A 227 -3.18 5.48 5.06
C TYR A 227 -1.87 5.71 5.83
N SER A 228 -1.31 6.90 5.69
CA SER A 228 -0.12 7.31 6.43
C SER A 228 -0.54 7.88 7.80
N VAL A 229 -0.22 7.18 8.89
CA VAL A 229 -0.47 7.66 10.26
C VAL A 229 0.32 8.93 10.54
N THR A 230 1.52 9.04 9.98
CA THR A 230 2.32 10.27 9.94
C THR A 230 2.94 10.42 8.57
N GLU A 231 3.03 11.65 8.07
CA GLU A 231 3.68 11.94 6.78
C GLU A 231 5.20 12.13 6.93
N GLY A 232 5.74 12.15 8.16
CA GLY A 232 7.19 12.18 8.40
C GLY A 232 7.88 13.49 7.99
N VAL A 233 7.12 14.56 7.77
CA VAL A 233 7.63 15.89 7.41
C VAL A 233 6.87 16.98 8.13
N ARG A 234 7.56 18.08 8.47
CA ARG A 234 7.01 19.18 9.28
C ARG A 234 5.72 19.80 8.73
N ALA A 235 5.58 19.89 7.41
CA ALA A 235 4.41 20.49 6.77
C ALA A 235 3.30 19.49 6.44
N GLY A 236 3.49 18.21 6.80
CA GLY A 236 2.54 17.13 6.57
C GLY A 236 1.67 16.82 7.78
N ASN A 237 0.80 15.83 7.63
CA ASN A 237 -0.02 15.31 8.73
C ASN A 237 0.86 14.66 9.82
N SER A 238 0.54 15.00 11.06
CA SER A 238 1.09 14.43 12.29
C SER A 238 0.38 13.11 12.66
N ALA A 239 0.82 12.42 13.72
CA ALA A 239 0.10 11.25 14.22
C ALA A 239 -1.20 11.60 14.97
N GLU A 240 -1.32 12.83 15.48
CA GLU A 240 -2.56 13.38 16.00
C GLU A 240 -3.60 13.51 14.88
N ASP A 241 -3.18 14.04 13.72
CA ASP A 241 -4.00 14.03 12.50
C ASP A 241 -4.29 12.59 12.07
N GLY A 242 -3.30 11.69 12.13
CA GLY A 242 -3.46 10.27 11.82
C GLY A 242 -4.53 9.57 12.67
N ALA A 243 -4.64 9.92 13.96
CA ALA A 243 -5.67 9.42 14.85
C ALA A 243 -7.05 10.01 14.53
N GLN A 244 -7.13 11.28 14.12
CA GLN A 244 -8.38 11.89 13.64
C GLN A 244 -8.84 11.28 12.31
N ILE A 245 -7.91 11.01 11.39
CA ILE A 245 -8.17 10.30 10.13
C ILE A 245 -8.78 8.93 10.43
N ALA A 246 -8.20 8.17 11.36
CA ALA A 246 -8.72 6.87 11.74
C ALA A 246 -10.18 6.93 12.20
N ARG A 247 -10.53 7.87 13.09
CA ARG A 247 -11.92 8.06 13.55
C ARG A 247 -12.87 8.34 12.38
N MET A 248 -12.48 9.22 11.47
CA MET A 248 -13.33 9.54 10.31
C MET A 248 -13.50 8.37 9.33
N LEU A 249 -12.51 7.47 9.23
CA LEU A 249 -12.60 6.26 8.43
C LEU A 249 -13.39 5.14 9.15
N GLU A 250 -13.29 5.06 10.48
CA GLU A 250 -14.16 4.22 11.33
C GLU A 250 -15.63 4.61 11.15
N ASP A 251 -15.94 5.89 11.31
CA ASP A 251 -17.31 6.43 11.18
C ASP A 251 -17.89 6.21 9.77
N GLU A 252 -17.04 6.18 8.73
CA GLU A 252 -17.48 5.93 7.36
C GLU A 252 -17.79 4.43 7.11
N GLY A 253 -17.23 3.53 7.93
CA GLY A 253 -17.50 2.09 7.87
C GLY A 253 -16.38 1.25 7.23
N ALA A 254 -15.11 1.70 7.25
CA ALA A 254 -14.02 0.82 6.86
C ALA A 254 -13.94 -0.42 7.77
N HIS A 255 -13.57 -1.57 7.22
CA HIS A 255 -13.53 -2.83 7.96
C HIS A 255 -12.18 -3.08 8.68
N LEU A 256 -11.11 -2.47 8.16
CA LEU A 256 -9.76 -2.57 8.70
C LEU A 256 -8.95 -1.35 8.27
N LEU A 257 -8.11 -0.83 9.17
CA LEU A 257 -7.09 0.16 8.82
C LEU A 257 -5.69 -0.46 8.85
N VAL A 258 -4.95 -0.34 7.74
CA VAL A 258 -3.52 -0.67 7.68
C VAL A 258 -2.70 0.59 7.95
N LEU A 259 -1.98 0.58 9.06
CA LEU A 259 -1.27 1.73 9.58
C LEU A 259 0.12 1.86 8.95
N SER A 260 0.24 2.68 7.91
CA SER A 260 1.52 2.96 7.24
C SER A 260 2.08 4.33 7.64
N ALA A 261 3.16 4.78 7.00
CA ALA A 261 3.71 6.12 7.21
C ALA A 261 4.50 6.63 6.01
N GLY A 262 4.80 7.93 6.03
CA GLY A 262 5.67 8.61 5.08
C GLY A 262 5.04 8.87 3.72
N MET A 263 5.88 9.39 2.82
CA MET A 263 5.58 9.72 1.43
C MET A 263 6.69 9.26 0.50
N ASN A 264 6.33 8.94 -0.74
CA ASN A 264 7.29 8.45 -1.74
C ASN A 264 8.40 9.46 -2.06
N ALA A 265 8.08 10.76 -2.12
CA ALA A 265 9.04 11.79 -2.54
C ALA A 265 9.62 12.62 -1.38
N GLU A 266 8.87 12.77 -0.28
CA GLU A 266 9.23 13.68 0.81
C GLU A 266 9.86 12.98 2.02
N SER A 267 9.53 11.72 2.29
CA SER A 267 9.88 11.04 3.56
C SER A 267 9.96 9.53 3.42
N ILE A 268 10.63 9.06 2.37
CA ILE A 268 10.75 7.63 2.08
C ILE A 268 11.40 6.85 3.25
N THR A 269 12.32 7.45 4.00
CA THR A 269 12.92 6.81 5.18
C THR A 269 11.92 6.59 6.31
N THR A 270 10.90 7.45 6.47
CA THR A 270 9.80 7.23 7.41
C THR A 270 8.98 6.00 7.03
N MET A 271 8.79 5.75 5.74
CA MET A 271 8.06 4.60 5.24
C MET A 271 8.79 3.29 5.53
N PHE A 272 10.11 3.25 5.35
CA PHE A 272 10.91 2.02 5.47
C PHE A 272 11.60 1.83 6.83
N GLY A 273 11.64 2.88 7.66
CA GLY A 273 12.27 2.83 8.98
C GLY A 273 13.78 2.63 8.95
N SER A 274 14.43 2.83 7.80
CA SER A 274 15.88 2.69 7.63
C SER A 274 16.37 3.46 6.40
N SER A 275 17.66 3.81 6.40
CA SER A 275 18.33 4.45 5.26
C SER A 275 18.34 3.57 4.01
N PHE A 276 18.41 4.20 2.85
CA PHE A 276 18.55 3.52 1.56
C PHE A 276 20.03 3.32 1.19
N PRO A 277 20.39 2.15 0.65
CA PRO A 277 21.76 1.87 0.23
C PRO A 277 22.10 2.68 -1.04
N LYS A 278 23.39 2.91 -1.30
CA LYS A 278 23.84 3.77 -2.41
C LYS A 278 23.48 3.19 -3.78
N GLU A 279 23.25 1.89 -3.85
CA GLU A 279 22.94 1.14 -5.05
C GLU A 279 21.49 1.36 -5.51
N ASN A 280 20.58 1.73 -4.60
CA ASN A 280 19.19 2.05 -4.94
C ASN A 280 19.02 3.46 -5.56
N ARG A 281 20.13 4.16 -5.82
CA ARG A 281 20.10 5.54 -6.28
C ARG A 281 19.73 5.57 -7.77
N VAL A 282 18.64 6.25 -8.09
CA VAL A 282 18.27 6.56 -9.48
C VAL A 282 19.35 7.41 -10.13
N GLN A 283 19.92 6.93 -11.24
CA GLN A 283 20.83 7.71 -12.07
C GLN A 283 20.00 8.69 -12.93
N GLN A 284 20.23 9.98 -12.75
CA GLN A 284 19.55 11.03 -13.51
C GLN A 284 20.44 11.50 -14.66
N LYS A 285 19.93 11.42 -15.89
CA LYS A 285 20.64 11.92 -17.08
C LYS A 285 20.74 13.45 -17.11
N ASN A 286 19.78 14.15 -16.50
CA ASN A 286 19.76 15.61 -16.42
C ASN A 286 20.67 16.10 -15.26
N LYS A 287 21.75 16.82 -15.59
CA LYS A 287 22.75 17.31 -14.64
C LYS A 287 22.19 18.26 -13.57
N ILE A 288 21.19 19.09 -13.90
CA ILE A 288 20.56 20.02 -12.96
C ILE A 288 19.74 19.24 -11.93
N ILE A 289 18.93 18.29 -12.39
CA ILE A 289 18.15 17.42 -11.51
C ILE A 289 19.07 16.56 -10.65
N ALA A 290 20.15 16.04 -11.23
CA ALA A 290 21.17 15.28 -10.50
C ALA A 290 21.79 16.11 -9.37
N LEU A 291 22.14 17.38 -9.62
CA LEU A 291 22.67 18.29 -8.61
C LEU A 291 21.63 18.60 -7.53
N ALA A 292 20.39 18.92 -7.91
CA ALA A 292 19.31 19.19 -6.95
C ALA A 292 19.06 17.97 -6.04
N MET A 293 19.04 16.76 -6.61
CA MET A 293 18.95 15.52 -5.85
C MET A 293 20.15 15.30 -4.94
N ALA A 294 21.37 15.64 -5.37
CA ALA A 294 22.57 15.51 -4.53
C ALA A 294 22.51 16.43 -3.31
N ILE A 295 22.02 17.67 -3.49
CA ILE A 295 21.80 18.63 -2.39
C ILE A 295 20.71 18.11 -1.44
N GLN A 296 19.58 17.64 -1.98
CA GLN A 296 18.50 17.08 -1.17
C GLN A 296 19.00 15.91 -0.31
N ARG A 297 19.80 15.00 -0.87
CA ARG A 297 20.38 13.85 -0.16
C ARG A 297 21.31 14.24 0.98
N ARG A 298 22.06 15.34 0.87
CA ARG A 298 22.89 15.84 1.98
C ARG A 298 22.06 16.23 3.20
N LYS A 299 20.76 16.49 3.02
CA LYS A 299 19.82 16.80 4.10
C LYS A 299 19.03 15.59 4.57
N GLU A 300 19.18 14.42 3.95
CA GLU A 300 18.49 13.21 4.38
C GLU A 300 19.15 12.66 5.65
N PRO A 301 18.36 12.38 6.70
CA PRO A 301 18.91 11.82 7.93
C PRO A 301 19.36 10.38 7.69
N THR A 302 20.47 9.99 8.31
CA THR A 302 20.83 8.58 8.45
C THR A 302 19.91 7.96 9.50
N VAL A 303 19.09 7.00 9.08
CA VAL A 303 18.15 6.28 9.94
C VAL A 303 18.64 4.84 10.11
N GLU A 304 18.96 4.48 11.33
CA GLU A 304 19.22 3.10 11.72
C GLU A 304 17.89 2.38 11.98
N PHE A 305 17.79 1.14 11.51
CA PHE A 305 16.58 0.35 11.68
C PHE A 305 16.33 0.01 13.15
N ARG A 306 15.08 0.13 13.57
CA ARG A 306 14.59 -0.38 14.85
C ARG A 306 13.31 -1.15 14.61
N GLU A 307 13.12 -2.27 15.28
CA GLU A 307 11.84 -2.97 15.23
C GLU A 307 10.75 -2.08 15.81
N LEU A 308 9.53 -2.26 15.29
CA LEU A 308 8.35 -1.52 15.74
C LEU A 308 8.50 0.02 15.65
N TYR A 309 9.23 0.53 14.65
CA TYR A 309 9.54 1.96 14.50
C TYR A 309 8.32 2.90 14.33
N LEU A 310 7.12 2.34 14.09
CA LEU A 310 5.86 3.10 14.02
C LEU A 310 4.98 2.93 15.26
N LEU A 311 5.39 2.16 16.26
CA LEU A 311 4.57 1.82 17.41
C LEU A 311 4.04 3.04 18.17
N GLU A 312 4.90 4.02 18.45
CA GLU A 312 4.47 5.23 19.16
C GLU A 312 3.40 6.02 18.40
N HIS A 313 3.50 6.10 17.07
CA HIS A 313 2.49 6.75 16.25
C HIS A 313 1.21 5.90 16.18
N ALA A 314 1.35 4.59 16.06
CA ALA A 314 0.24 3.65 15.98
C ALA A 314 -0.56 3.56 17.29
N ARG A 315 0.08 3.72 18.47
CA ARG A 315 -0.59 3.79 19.78
C ARG A 315 -1.60 4.93 19.84
N LYS A 316 -1.28 6.09 19.24
CA LYS A 316 -2.21 7.23 19.18
C LYS A 316 -3.46 6.88 18.36
N VAL A 317 -3.30 6.12 17.28
CA VAL A 317 -4.42 5.62 16.48
C VAL A 317 -5.22 4.60 17.28
N ARG A 318 -4.55 3.61 17.90
CA ARG A 318 -5.23 2.59 18.70
C ARG A 318 -6.05 3.19 19.83
N ALA A 319 -5.54 4.21 20.51
CA ALA A 319 -6.25 4.93 21.56
C ALA A 319 -7.47 5.73 21.05
N ALA A 320 -7.51 6.03 19.75
CA ALA A 320 -8.53 6.88 19.14
C ALA A 320 -9.72 6.12 18.55
N VAL A 321 -9.57 4.83 18.22
CA VAL A 321 -10.59 4.02 17.52
C VAL A 321 -10.76 2.64 18.15
N LYS A 322 -11.88 1.97 17.89
CA LYS A 322 -12.15 0.59 18.36
C LYS A 322 -12.13 -0.45 17.23
N MET A 323 -12.21 0.00 15.98
CA MET A 323 -12.19 -0.86 14.80
C MET A 323 -10.89 -1.67 14.69
N PRO A 324 -10.91 -2.75 13.89
CA PRO A 324 -9.71 -3.52 13.61
C PRO A 324 -8.55 -2.69 13.06
N LEU A 325 -7.35 -2.90 13.59
CA LEU A 325 -6.12 -2.26 13.13
C LEU A 325 -5.06 -3.30 12.76
N ALA A 326 -4.45 -3.13 11.59
CA ALA A 326 -3.26 -3.86 11.18
C ALA A 326 -2.02 -2.98 11.34
N TYR A 327 -1.11 -3.39 12.22
CA TYR A 327 0.16 -2.70 12.41
C TYR A 327 1.13 -3.03 11.27
N LEU A 328 1.69 -2.00 10.62
CA LEU A 328 2.78 -2.12 9.65
C LEU A 328 3.93 -1.22 10.10
N GLY A 329 5.12 -1.78 10.32
CA GLY A 329 6.27 -0.97 10.73
C GLY A 329 7.38 -1.74 11.44
N GLY A 330 7.98 -2.72 10.75
CA GLY A 330 9.23 -3.35 11.21
C GLY A 330 9.07 -4.45 12.27
N ALA A 331 7.93 -5.15 12.33
CA ALA A 331 7.83 -6.39 13.10
C ALA A 331 8.60 -7.50 12.39
N LYS A 332 9.70 -7.99 12.98
CA LYS A 332 10.59 -9.01 12.39
C LYS A 332 10.88 -10.19 13.32
N SER A 333 10.41 -10.13 14.55
CA SER A 333 10.59 -11.17 15.56
C SER A 333 9.24 -11.55 16.17
N LEU A 334 9.15 -12.78 16.70
CA LEU A 334 7.98 -13.23 17.45
C LEU A 334 7.71 -12.32 18.65
N ALA A 335 8.76 -11.88 19.35
CA ALA A 335 8.65 -10.97 20.49
C ALA A 335 8.01 -9.62 20.10
N SER A 336 8.41 -9.05 18.94
CA SER A 336 7.75 -7.86 18.42
C SER A 336 6.29 -8.10 18.06
N ILE A 337 5.96 -9.27 17.51
CA ILE A 337 4.58 -9.63 17.15
C ILE A 337 3.71 -9.79 18.41
N GLU A 338 4.22 -10.48 19.43
CA GLU A 338 3.54 -10.63 20.73
C GLU A 338 3.34 -9.29 21.42
N THR A 339 4.32 -8.39 21.34
CA THR A 339 4.19 -7.00 21.81
C THR A 339 3.02 -6.31 21.13
N LEU A 340 2.88 -6.43 19.80
CA LEU A 340 1.77 -5.82 19.08
C LEU A 340 0.40 -6.36 19.51
N MET A 341 0.29 -7.67 19.77
CA MET A 341 -0.95 -8.24 20.28
C MET A 341 -1.29 -7.70 21.68
N ALA A 342 -0.28 -7.57 22.55
CA ALA A 342 -0.44 -7.01 23.89
C ALA A 342 -0.84 -5.52 23.88
N GLU A 343 -0.38 -4.77 22.88
CA GLU A 343 -0.73 -3.36 22.64
C GLU A 343 -2.14 -3.18 22.02
N GLY A 344 -2.84 -4.27 21.72
CA GLY A 344 -4.22 -4.25 21.21
C GLY A 344 -4.34 -4.04 19.70
N PHE A 345 -3.28 -4.31 18.93
CA PHE A 345 -3.39 -4.42 17.47
C PHE A 345 -3.98 -5.77 17.09
N ASP A 346 -4.85 -5.77 16.09
CA ASP A 346 -5.65 -6.94 15.73
C ASP A 346 -4.95 -7.82 14.71
N LEU A 347 -4.16 -7.21 13.82
CA LEU A 347 -3.36 -7.88 12.80
C LEU A 347 -1.94 -7.31 12.68
N VAL A 348 -1.04 -8.12 12.14
CA VAL A 348 0.32 -7.71 11.75
C VAL A 348 0.43 -7.73 10.24
N ALA A 349 0.62 -6.56 9.66
CA ALA A 349 0.87 -6.39 8.24
C ALA A 349 2.38 -6.45 7.95
N MET A 350 2.78 -7.32 7.03
CA MET A 350 4.17 -7.62 6.72
C MET A 350 4.51 -7.34 5.25
N GLY A 351 5.76 -6.97 4.99
CA GLY A 351 6.27 -6.73 3.63
C GLY A 351 7.63 -7.38 3.43
N ARG A 352 8.71 -6.65 3.76
CA ARG A 352 10.10 -7.10 3.49
C ARG A 352 10.48 -8.45 4.12
N VAL A 353 9.93 -8.81 5.28
CA VAL A 353 10.19 -10.11 5.92
C VAL A 353 9.66 -11.27 5.07
N LEU A 354 8.50 -11.07 4.43
CA LEU A 354 7.89 -12.06 3.55
C LEU A 354 8.62 -12.19 2.21
N LEU A 355 9.26 -11.12 1.72
CA LEU A 355 10.14 -11.22 0.55
C LEU A 355 11.42 -12.01 0.85
N ALA A 356 11.89 -11.97 2.09
CA ALA A 356 13.05 -12.72 2.51
C ALA A 356 12.71 -14.21 2.69
N GLU A 357 11.56 -14.48 3.29
CA GLU A 357 11.09 -15.83 3.63
C GLU A 357 9.57 -15.92 3.41
N ASN A 358 9.16 -16.56 2.31
CA ASN A 358 7.73 -16.71 1.99
C ASN A 358 6.98 -17.55 3.05
N ASP A 359 7.69 -18.46 3.74
CA ASP A 359 7.20 -19.37 4.77
C ASP A 359 7.42 -18.87 6.21
N TYR A 360 7.73 -17.58 6.38
CA TYR A 360 8.08 -17.00 7.67
C TYR A 360 7.00 -17.22 8.74
N VAL A 361 5.71 -17.12 8.40
CA VAL A 361 4.61 -17.29 9.36
C VAL A 361 4.56 -18.73 9.87
N ASN A 362 4.64 -19.72 8.98
CA ASN A 362 4.71 -21.13 9.39
C ASN A 362 5.93 -21.40 10.28
N LYS A 363 7.11 -20.83 9.96
CA LYS A 363 8.31 -20.99 10.79
C LYS A 363 8.13 -20.42 12.19
N LEU A 364 7.41 -19.31 12.33
CA LEU A 364 7.06 -18.74 13.64
C LEU A 364 6.10 -19.67 14.40
N GLU A 365 5.07 -20.19 13.72
CA GLU A 365 4.05 -21.06 14.33
C GLU A 365 4.64 -22.38 14.83
N THR A 366 5.51 -23.00 14.03
CA THR A 366 6.15 -24.29 14.38
C THR A 366 7.37 -24.13 15.29
N GLY A 367 7.81 -22.89 15.55
CA GLY A 367 9.01 -22.59 16.34
C GLY A 367 10.33 -22.88 15.64
N VAL A 368 10.33 -23.12 14.32
CA VAL A 368 11.55 -23.31 13.51
C VAL A 368 12.41 -22.05 13.48
N SER A 369 11.78 -20.87 13.50
CA SER A 369 12.47 -19.60 13.71
C SER A 369 11.64 -18.70 14.61
N ARG A 370 12.32 -17.81 15.34
CA ARG A 370 11.69 -16.71 16.09
C ARG A 370 11.94 -15.35 15.43
N ASP A 371 12.86 -15.29 14.47
CA ASP A 371 13.36 -14.06 13.86
C ASP A 371 13.47 -14.19 12.34
N SER A 372 13.15 -13.12 11.61
CA SER A 372 13.32 -13.07 10.16
C SER A 372 14.76 -12.76 9.77
N ILE A 373 15.23 -13.40 8.70
CA ILE A 373 16.56 -13.11 8.10
C ILE A 373 16.65 -11.71 7.46
N CYS A 374 15.53 -10.99 7.31
CA CYS A 374 15.53 -9.66 6.73
C CYS A 374 16.44 -8.71 7.52
N THR A 375 17.33 -7.99 6.84
CA THR A 375 18.26 -7.03 7.50
C THR A 375 17.78 -5.58 7.42
N ALA A 376 16.56 -5.34 6.93
CA ALA A 376 16.02 -4.00 6.67
C ALA A 376 16.92 -3.11 5.78
N CYS A 377 17.75 -3.72 4.93
CA CYS A 377 18.73 -3.05 4.08
C CYS A 377 18.14 -2.27 2.88
N ASN A 378 16.83 -2.39 2.66
CA ASN A 378 16.08 -1.78 1.55
C ASN A 378 16.53 -2.12 0.12
N ARG A 379 17.49 -3.02 -0.08
CA ARG A 379 17.95 -3.44 -1.42
C ARG A 379 16.82 -4.02 -2.28
N CYS A 380 15.81 -4.64 -1.66
CA CYS A 380 14.61 -5.15 -2.33
C CYS A 380 13.87 -4.07 -3.15
N VAL A 381 13.94 -2.79 -2.76
CA VAL A 381 13.26 -1.70 -3.47
C VAL A 381 13.82 -1.52 -4.89
N ALA A 382 15.13 -1.67 -5.10
CA ALA A 382 15.71 -1.59 -6.44
C ALA A 382 15.35 -2.80 -7.32
N MET A 383 15.00 -3.93 -6.70
CA MET A 383 14.70 -5.17 -7.42
C MET A 383 13.41 -5.07 -8.26
N MET A 384 12.54 -4.08 -8.00
CA MET A 384 11.32 -3.85 -8.78
C MET A 384 11.56 -3.64 -10.28
N TYR A 385 12.79 -3.27 -10.66
CA TYR A 385 13.19 -3.03 -12.06
C TYR A 385 13.89 -4.24 -12.70
N THR A 386 14.08 -5.33 -11.95
CA THR A 386 14.73 -6.53 -12.47
C THR A 386 13.73 -7.41 -13.24
N PRO A 387 14.19 -8.24 -14.19
CA PRO A 387 13.30 -9.10 -14.98
C PRO A 387 12.42 -10.04 -14.12
N GLY A 388 12.93 -10.49 -12.98
CA GLY A 388 12.19 -11.35 -12.04
C GLY A 388 11.26 -10.62 -11.07
N GLY A 389 11.23 -9.27 -11.08
CA GLY A 389 10.48 -8.46 -10.13
C GLY A 389 11.14 -8.31 -8.77
N THR A 390 10.44 -7.63 -7.86
CA THR A 390 10.85 -7.38 -6.48
C THR A 390 11.13 -8.67 -5.73
N SER A 391 12.36 -8.82 -5.24
CA SER A 391 12.78 -9.94 -4.39
C SER A 391 13.74 -9.47 -3.29
N CYS A 392 13.94 -10.30 -2.27
CA CYS A 392 14.99 -10.05 -1.28
C CYS A 392 16.35 -10.51 -1.83
N VAL A 393 17.40 -9.71 -1.61
CA VAL A 393 18.77 -10.08 -1.99
C VAL A 393 19.37 -11.23 -1.18
N LEU A 394 18.76 -11.56 -0.04
CA LEU A 394 19.09 -12.72 0.79
C LEU A 394 18.15 -13.90 0.56
N GLY A 395 17.05 -13.66 -0.15
CA GLY A 395 16.02 -14.66 -0.44
C GLY A 395 16.20 -15.24 -1.84
N LYS A 396 15.18 -15.99 -2.29
CA LYS A 396 15.14 -16.50 -3.66
C LYS A 396 14.73 -15.37 -4.63
N PRO A 397 15.44 -15.17 -5.75
CA PRO A 397 15.01 -14.24 -6.78
C PRO A 397 13.71 -14.71 -7.43
N GLY A 398 12.95 -13.78 -8.00
CA GLY A 398 11.80 -14.13 -8.83
C GLY A 398 12.23 -14.71 -10.18
N ASP A 399 11.38 -15.56 -10.75
CA ASP A 399 11.62 -16.18 -12.06
C ASP A 399 11.30 -15.20 -13.19
N ALA A 400 12.32 -14.85 -13.98
CA ALA A 400 12.20 -13.89 -15.07
C ALA A 400 11.34 -14.43 -16.24
N GLU A 401 11.40 -15.73 -16.51
CA GLU A 401 10.61 -16.36 -17.56
C GLU A 401 9.14 -16.33 -17.19
N MET A 402 8.80 -16.77 -15.98
CA MET A 402 7.42 -16.68 -15.47
C MET A 402 6.93 -15.23 -15.40
N ASN A 403 7.81 -14.28 -15.09
CA ASN A 403 7.41 -12.88 -15.01
C ASN A 403 7.12 -12.25 -16.38
N SER A 404 7.72 -12.79 -17.45
CA SER A 404 7.46 -12.35 -18.82
C SER A 404 6.13 -12.87 -19.39
N GLN A 405 5.44 -13.78 -18.69
CA GLN A 405 4.22 -14.44 -19.15
C GLN A 405 3.00 -13.94 -18.37
N PRO A 406 1.93 -13.47 -19.05
CA PRO A 406 0.65 -13.19 -18.40
C PRO A 406 0.10 -14.42 -17.66
N ALA A 407 -0.61 -14.18 -16.56
CA ALA A 407 -1.12 -15.25 -15.68
C ALA A 407 -2.24 -16.06 -16.34
N GLY A 408 -3.28 -15.37 -16.82
CA GLY A 408 -4.39 -15.95 -17.59
C GLY A 408 -4.12 -16.04 -19.10
N GLY A 409 -4.88 -16.91 -19.78
CA GLY A 409 -4.69 -17.23 -21.20
C GLY A 409 -3.68 -18.36 -21.41
N ARG A 410 -4.00 -19.31 -22.29
CA ARG A 410 -3.04 -20.33 -22.75
C ARG A 410 -2.06 -19.71 -23.73
#